data_AF-A0A9C8G8Z1-F1
#
_entry.id   AF-A0A9C8G8Z1-F1
#
_cell.length_a   1.000
_cell.length_b   1.000
_cell.length_c   1.000
_cell.angle_alpha   90.00
_cell.angle_beta   90.00
_cell.angle_gamma   90.00
#
_symmetry.space_group_name_H-M   'P 1'
#
loop_
_entity.id
_entity.type
_entity.pdbx_description
1 polymer ?
#
loop_
_entity_poly.entity_id
_entity_poly.type
_entity_poly.pdbx_seq_one_letter_code
_entity_poly.pdbx_strand_id
1 'polypeptide(L)' 'MYVGEVPQLPACYSQGRTLDELLDNIREVIVLCLEEMAVDVPPLPTFVGVQKVAV' A
#
# COMPACT_ATOMS: atom_id res chain seq x y z
N MET A 1 -7.05 -9.24 13.69
CA MET A 1 -6.92 -9.22 12.22
C MET A 1 -6.67 -7.78 11.84
N TYR A 2 -5.54 -7.52 11.19
CA TYR A 2 -5.14 -6.20 10.73
C TYR A 2 -5.28 -6.13 9.21
N VAL A 3 -5.66 -4.97 8.72
CA VAL A 3 -5.75 -4.64 7.29
C VAL A 3 -4.91 -3.40 7.08
N GLY A 4 -4.16 -3.37 5.98
CA GLY A 4 -3.41 -2.20 5.57
C GLY A 4 -3.53 -1.98 4.07
N GLU A 5 -3.28 -0.74 3.67
CA GLU A 5 -3.35 -0.27 2.30
C GLU A 5 -2.12 0.57 1.98
N VAL A 6 -1.82 0.71 0.70
CA VAL A 6 -0.75 1.57 0.19
C VAL A 6 -1.40 2.69 -0.63
N PRO A 7 -1.62 3.89 -0.05
CA PRO A 7 -2.39 4.95 -0.71
C PRO A 7 -1.85 5.39 -2.07
N GLN A 8 -0.54 5.24 -2.28
CA GLN A 8 0.15 5.56 -3.53
C GLN A 8 -0.09 4.53 -4.64
N LEU A 9 -0.54 3.32 -4.29
CA LEU A 9 -0.81 2.23 -5.22
C LEU A 9 -2.31 1.90 -5.19
N PRO A 10 -3.07 2.28 -6.24
CA PRO A 10 -4.50 2.01 -6.31
C PRO A 10 -4.80 0.52 -6.10
N ALA A 11 -5.79 0.23 -5.27
CA ALA A 11 -6.22 -1.13 -4.96
C ALA A 11 -5.16 -2.06 -4.31
N CYS A 12 -4.07 -1.51 -3.77
CA CYS A 12 -3.05 -2.28 -3.06
C CYS A 12 -3.42 -2.47 -1.58
N TYR A 13 -4.01 -3.63 -1.27
CA TYR A 13 -4.45 -4.02 0.07
C TYR A 13 -3.79 -5.32 0.52
N SER A 14 -3.55 -5.44 1.82
CA SER A 14 -3.14 -6.70 2.43
C SER A 14 -3.67 -6.85 3.86
N GLN A 15 -3.55 -8.04 4.42
CA GLN A 15 -4.05 -8.39 5.74
C GLN A 15 -3.06 -9.28 6.50
N GLY A 16 -3.09 -9.24 7.83
CA GLY A 16 -2.23 -10.07 8.70
C GLY A 16 -2.83 -10.29 10.09
N ARG A 17 -2.36 -11.32 10.80
CA ARG A 17 -2.76 -11.59 12.20
C ARG A 17 -1.99 -10.72 13.17
N THR A 18 -0.75 -10.37 12.84
CA THR A 18 0.11 -9.41 13.56
C THR A 18 0.48 -8.22 12.67
N LEU A 19 1.02 -7.16 13.27
CA LEU A 19 1.55 -6.02 12.50
C LEU A 19 2.76 -6.43 11.65
N ASP A 20 3.63 -7.30 12.16
CA ASP A 20 4.79 -7.79 11.42
C ASP A 20 4.37 -8.58 10.18
N GLU A 21 3.42 -9.51 10.33
CA GLU A 21 2.86 -10.28 9.22
C GLU A 21 2.19 -9.36 8.18
N LEU A 22 1.42 -8.36 8.64
CA LEU A 22 0.82 -7.38 7.73
C LEU A 22 1.88 -6.60 6.95
N LEU A 23 2.96 -6.16 7.61
CA LEU A 23 4.03 -5.40 6.95
C LEU A 23 4.78 -6.24 5.91
N ASP A 24 5.03 -7.52 6.20
CA ASP A 24 5.65 -8.44 5.25
C ASP A 24 4.73 -8.67 4.04
N ASN A 25 3.45 -8.97 4.28
CA ASN A 25 2.47 -9.16 3.22
C ASN A 25 2.26 -7.87 2.38
N ILE A 26 2.34 -6.67 2.98
CA ILE A 26 2.26 -5.40 2.24
C ILE A 26 3.46 -5.24 1.31
N ARG A 27 4.68 -5.57 1.76
CA ARG A 27 5.88 -5.44 0.91
C ARG A 27 5.80 -6.34 -0.32
N GLU A 28 5.31 -7.56 -0.16
CA GLU A 28 5.13 -8.49 -1.29
C GLU A 28 4.15 -7.93 -2.33
N VAL A 29 3.00 -7.43 -1.90
CA VAL A 29 1.99 -6.88 -2.83
C VAL A 29 2.50 -5.60 -3.51
N ILE A 30 3.27 -4.74 -2.82
CA ILE A 30 3.92 -3.58 -3.45
C ILE A 30 4.82 -4.01 -4.61
N VAL A 31 5.66 -5.03 -4.40
CA VAL A 31 6.57 -5.53 -5.44
C VAL A 31 5.78 -6.03 -6.64
N LEU A 32 4.74 -6.84 -6.40
CA LEU A 32 3.85 -7.34 -7.45
C LEU A 32 3.19 -6.21 -8.25
N CYS A 33 2.65 -5.18 -7.57
CA CYS A 33 2.07 -4.02 -8.25
C CYS A 33 3.10 -3.28 -9.10
N LEU A 34 4.31 -3.06 -8.58
CA LEU A 34 5.35 -2.33 -9.32
C LEU A 34 5.87 -3.11 -10.53
N GLU A 35 5.97 -4.44 -10.44
CA GLU A 35 6.32 -5.32 -11.56
C GLU A 35 5.27 -5.24 -12.69
N GLU A 36 3.98 -5.21 -12.35
CA GLU A 36 2.90 -5.04 -13.33
C GLU A 36 2.85 -3.63 -13.94
N MET A 37 3.18 -2.59 -13.16
CA MET A 37 3.11 -1.19 -13.60
C MET A 37 4.26 -0.77 -14.52
N ALA A 38 5.32 -1.57 -14.67
CA ALA A 38 6.57 -1.27 -15.41
C ALA A 38 6.42 -0.86 -16.90
N VAL A 39 5.19 -0.76 -17.42
CA VAL A 39 4.89 -0.34 -18.80
C VAL A 39 4.68 1.18 -18.93
N ASP A 40 4.24 1.91 -17.89
CA ASP A 40 4.08 3.38 -17.94
C ASP A 40 3.83 3.97 -16.53
N VAL A 41 4.84 3.96 -15.64
CA VAL A 41 4.67 4.43 -14.25
C VAL A 41 4.81 5.97 -14.19
N PRO A 42 3.73 6.74 -13.98
CA PRO A 42 3.87 8.14 -13.62
C PRO A 42 4.66 8.25 -12.30
N PRO A 43 5.40 9.35 -12.08
CA PRO A 43 6.16 9.52 -10.84
C PRO A 43 5.23 9.37 -9.62
N LEU A 44 5.68 8.57 -8.64
CA LEU A 44 4.90 8.34 -7.43
C LEU A 44 4.60 9.68 -6.73
N PRO A 45 3.35 9.89 -6.28
CA PRO A 45 2.99 11.12 -5.59
C PRO A 45 3.80 11.27 -4.30
N THR A 46 4.27 12.48 -4.04
CA THR A 46 4.98 12.80 -2.79
C THR A 46 3.99 12.83 -1.62
N PHE A 47 4.33 12.18 -0.51
CA PHE A 47 3.53 12.22 0.70
C PHE A 47 3.60 13.62 1.34
N VAL A 48 2.43 14.24 1.57
CA VAL A 48 2.33 15.57 2.22
C VAL A 48 1.87 15.46 3.67
N GLY A 49 0.95 14.54 3.99
CA GLY A 49 0.43 14.35 5.34
C GLY A 49 -0.88 13.54 5.37
N VAL A 50 -1.40 13.30 6.57
CA VAL A 50 -2.71 12.67 6.80
C VAL A 50 -3.58 13.57 7.67
N GLN A 51 -4.86 13.73 7.31
CA GLN A 51 -5.88 14.39 8.14
C GLN A 51 -6.99 13.39 8.42
N LYS A 52 -7.21 13.06 9.69
CA LYS A 52 -8.32 12.19 10.11
C LYS A 52 -9.55 13.05 10.37
N VAL A 53 -10.66 12.76 9.68
CA VAL A 53 -11.96 13.39 9.88
C VAL A 53 -12.94 12.29 10.29
N ALA A 54 -13.74 12.55 11.32
CA ALA A 54 -14.81 11.67 11.81
C ALA A 54 -16.12 12.44 11.82
N VAL A 55 -17.24 11.76 11.52
CA VAL A 55 -18.60 12.29 11.54
C VAL A 55 -19.32 11.80 12.79
#